data_AF-A0AA36H7N0-F1
#
_entry.id   AF-A0AA36H7N0-F1
#
_cell.length_a   1.000
_cell.length_b   1.000
_cell.length_c   1.000
_cell.angle_alpha   90.00
_cell.angle_beta   90.00
_cell.angle_gamma   90.00
#
_symmetry.space_group_name_H-M   'P 1'
#
loop_
_entity.id
_entity.type
_entity.pdbx_description
1 polymer ?
#
loop_
_entity_poly.entity_id
_entity_poly.type
_entity_poly.pdbx_seq_one_letter_code
_entity_poly.pdbx_strand_id
1 'polypeptide(L)'
;MGDKEYCERRVDYVNGDGVLENPNFRTCEGTLGNEMEAGCPTDREMLKKLCSSMDEVLNRLARLENEMARKDLQLEAAQRQQKSWSALSELRANSQETLKRIPKRGESEEALAYNYASAKFLEGLRKLCGGNMNKFALELEKKIYEDDTTELTLPLEKRIQTATRVEFIKECIFKYYMVPVETRQAVWRSAKNALNSRVRRLKSAAGTPSRRALLFEAESPQPQVHSPYEFVDD
;
A
#
# COMPACT_ATOMS: atom_id res chain seq x y z
N MET A 1 2.86 55.03 53.32
CA MET A 1 2.66 55.55 51.95
C MET A 1 3.62 56.72 51.76
N GLY A 2 4.34 56.78 50.64
CA GLY A 2 5.31 57.86 50.39
C GLY A 2 4.64 59.21 50.15
N ASP A 3 5.35 60.29 50.47
CA ASP A 3 4.84 61.65 50.36
C ASP A 3 4.65 62.05 48.88
N LYS A 4 3.56 62.74 48.55
CA LYS A 4 3.17 63.03 47.16
C LYS A 4 4.28 63.78 46.40
N GLU A 5 4.89 64.77 47.04
CA GLU A 5 5.99 65.55 46.47
C GLU A 5 7.26 64.73 46.20
N TYR A 6 7.45 63.60 46.88
CA TYR A 6 8.58 62.71 46.68
C TYR A 6 8.40 61.87 45.41
N CYS A 7 7.17 61.41 45.16
CA CYS A 7 6.83 60.67 43.94
C CYS A 7 6.93 61.57 42.70
N GLU A 8 6.44 62.80 42.78
CA GLU A 8 6.44 63.74 41.65
C GLU A 8 7.87 64.14 41.23
N ARG A 9 8.80 64.30 42.18
CA ARG A 9 10.21 64.59 41.89
C ARG A 9 10.99 63.45 41.23
N ARG A 10 10.43 62.24 41.18
CA ARG A 10 11.10 61.06 40.60
C ARG A 10 10.54 60.62 39.25
N VAL A 11 9.58 61.36 38.70
CA VAL A 11 9.01 61.08 37.36
C VAL A 11 10.08 61.12 36.27
N ASP A 12 11.11 61.96 36.41
CA ASP A 12 12.21 62.08 35.43
C ASP A 12 13.08 60.82 35.30
N TYR A 13 12.96 59.86 36.23
CA TYR A 13 13.69 58.59 36.21
C TYR A 13 12.89 57.44 35.58
N VAL A 14 11.71 57.72 35.03
CA VAL A 14 10.89 56.76 34.31
C VAL A 14 11.22 56.88 32.83
N ASN A 15 11.72 55.80 32.23
CA ASN A 15 11.99 55.80 30.79
C ASN A 15 10.69 55.82 29.97
N GLY A 16 10.80 56.04 28.66
CA GLY A 16 9.65 56.12 27.75
C GLY A 16 8.78 54.86 27.70
N ASP A 17 9.29 53.72 28.18
CA ASP A 17 8.60 52.44 28.26
C ASP A 17 7.92 52.21 29.63
N GLY A 18 7.95 53.20 30.53
CA GLY A 18 7.31 53.12 31.84
C GLY A 18 8.11 52.33 32.89
N VAL A 19 9.39 52.05 32.64
CA VAL A 19 10.27 51.30 33.55
C VAL A 19 11.17 52.26 34.32
N LEU A 20 11.17 52.14 35.65
CA LEU A 20 12.11 52.85 36.52
C LEU A 20 13.48 52.17 36.48
N GLU A 21 14.50 52.84 35.95
CA GLU A 21 15.88 52.33 35.98
C GLU A 21 16.49 52.55 37.37
N ASN A 22 16.67 51.44 38.11
CA ASN A 22 17.44 51.33 39.35
C ASN A 22 17.19 52.41 40.43
N PRO A 23 15.98 52.44 41.03
CA PRO A 23 15.75 53.28 42.19
C PRO A 23 16.56 52.78 43.40
N ASN A 24 17.53 53.57 43.85
CA ASN A 24 18.02 53.51 45.22
C ASN A 24 16.86 53.92 46.14
N PHE A 25 16.01 52.96 46.49
CA PHE A 25 15.07 53.11 47.58
C PHE A 25 15.87 53.05 48.87
N ARG A 26 15.97 54.19 49.56
CA ARG A 26 16.20 54.14 51.00
C ARG A 26 14.96 53.47 51.57
N THR A 27 15.05 52.18 51.87
CA THR A 27 14.11 51.53 52.77
C THR A 27 14.12 52.39 54.02
N CYS A 28 13.05 53.15 54.25
CA CYS A 28 12.84 53.71 55.58
C CYS A 28 12.65 52.48 56.45
N GLU A 29 13.71 52.05 57.13
CA GLU A 29 13.60 51.24 58.34
C GLU A 29 12.69 52.06 59.24
N GLY A 30 11.40 51.72 59.20
CA GLY A 30 10.40 52.34 60.03
C GLY A 30 10.94 52.27 61.44
N THR A 31 11.06 53.43 62.07
CA THR A 31 11.32 53.58 63.49
C THR A 31 10.61 52.44 64.20
N LEU A 32 11.38 51.51 64.76
CA LEU A 32 10.88 50.52 65.70
C LEU A 32 10.33 51.30 66.89
N GLY A 33 9.08 51.73 66.75
CA GLY A 33 8.22 52.09 67.87
C GLY A 33 8.11 50.83 68.70
N ASN A 34 9.01 50.75 69.68
CA ASN A 34 8.99 49.77 70.74
C ASN A 34 7.82 50.13 71.68
N GLU A 35 6.61 50.13 71.15
CA GLU A 35 5.39 50.08 71.94
C GLU A 35 5.23 48.62 72.34
N MET A 36 5.72 48.29 73.54
CA MET A 36 5.23 47.15 74.30
C MET A 36 3.73 47.37 74.56
N GLU A 37 2.90 47.17 73.54
CA GLU A 37 1.51 46.82 73.77
C GLU A 37 1.52 45.41 74.36
N ALA A 38 1.27 45.35 75.66
CA ALA A 38 0.75 44.15 76.29
C ALA A 38 -0.64 43.86 75.70
N GLY A 39 -0.67 43.34 74.48
CA GLY A 39 -1.89 42.90 73.80
C GLY A 39 -2.62 41.90 74.69
N CYS A 40 -3.92 42.11 74.85
CA CYS A 40 -4.78 41.29 75.70
C CYS A 40 -4.63 39.79 75.31
N PRO A 41 -4.37 38.86 76.25
CA PRO A 41 -4.13 37.45 75.96
C PRO A 41 -5.22 36.79 75.09
N THR A 42 -6.45 37.33 75.15
CA THR A 42 -7.63 36.88 74.41
C THR A 42 -7.52 37.09 72.90
N ASP A 43 -6.92 38.19 72.44
CA ASP A 43 -6.84 38.51 71.00
C ASP A 43 -5.87 37.59 70.27
N ARG A 44 -4.78 37.21 70.93
CA ARG A 44 -3.81 36.25 70.40
C ARG A 44 -4.42 34.85 70.22
N GLU A 45 -5.31 34.44 71.12
CA GLU A 45 -5.99 33.15 71.00
C GLU A 45 -7.03 33.15 69.87
N MET A 46 -7.77 34.25 69.71
CA MET A 46 -8.71 34.42 68.58
C MET A 46 -7.99 34.41 67.24
N LEU A 47 -6.86 35.13 67.10
CA LEU A 47 -6.03 35.11 65.90
C LEU A 47 -5.52 33.71 65.59
N LYS A 48 -5.06 32.96 66.61
CA LYS A 48 -4.60 31.58 66.42
C LYS A 48 -5.72 30.67 65.90
N LYS A 49 -6.93 30.79 66.47
CA LYS A 49 -8.12 30.04 66.00
C LYS A 49 -8.49 30.40 64.57
N LEU A 50 -8.44 31.69 64.22
CA LEU A 50 -8.70 32.16 62.86
C LEU A 50 -7.67 31.61 61.87
N CYS A 51 -6.38 31.67 62.19
CA CYS A 51 -5.32 31.10 61.34
C CYS A 51 -5.52 29.59 61.16
N SER A 52 -5.77 28.84 62.24
CA SER A 52 -6.04 27.40 62.14
C SER A 52 -7.27 27.07 61.31
N SER A 53 -8.34 27.87 61.41
CA SER A 53 -9.54 27.69 60.59
C SER A 53 -9.26 27.99 59.10
N MET A 54 -8.48 29.04 58.82
CA MET A 54 -8.10 29.40 57.45
C MET A 54 -7.21 28.32 56.82
N ASP A 55 -6.26 27.78 57.58
CA ASP A 55 -5.42 26.65 57.15
C ASP A 55 -6.27 25.41 56.84
N GLU A 56 -7.31 25.14 57.64
CA GLU A 56 -8.24 24.03 57.35
C GLU A 56 -8.99 24.26 56.03
N VAL A 57 -9.49 25.47 55.79
CA VAL A 57 -10.18 25.83 54.55
C VAL A 57 -9.25 25.71 53.35
N LEU A 58 -8.02 26.22 53.43
CA LEU A 58 -7.02 26.11 52.38
C LEU A 58 -6.69 24.64 52.07
N ASN A 59 -6.53 23.82 53.11
CA ASN A 59 -6.32 22.38 52.94
C ASN A 59 -7.52 21.67 52.30
N ARG A 60 -8.75 22.08 52.62
CA ARG A 60 -9.96 21.55 51.97
C ARG A 60 -10.04 21.95 50.50
N LEU A 61 -9.71 23.20 50.16
CA LEU A 61 -9.66 23.67 48.78
C LEU A 61 -8.61 22.91 47.96
N ALA A 62 -7.40 22.75 48.50
CA ALA A 62 -6.33 21.98 47.85
C ALA A 62 -6.75 20.52 47.61
N ARG A 63 -7.47 19.89 48.55
CA ARG A 63 -8.00 18.52 48.35
C ARG A 63 -9.05 18.46 47.24
N LEU A 64 -9.97 19.43 47.19
CA LEU A 64 -11.00 19.49 46.15
C LEU A 64 -10.38 19.75 44.77
N GLU A 65 -9.41 20.64 44.68
CA GLU A 65 -8.67 20.90 43.43
C GLU A 65 -7.99 19.63 42.91
N ASN A 66 -7.28 18.91 43.78
CA ASN A 66 -6.67 17.62 43.44
C ASN A 66 -7.71 16.57 43.03
N GLU A 67 -8.86 16.53 43.69
CA GLU A 67 -9.93 15.60 43.32
C GLU A 67 -10.54 15.93 41.96
N MET A 68 -10.80 17.22 41.67
CA MET A 68 -11.30 17.67 40.37
C MET A 68 -10.30 17.34 39.25
N ALA A 69 -9.02 17.67 39.44
CA ALA A 69 -7.98 17.36 38.46
C ALA A 69 -7.89 15.84 38.16
N ARG A 70 -8.03 15.01 39.20
CA ARG A 70 -8.08 13.55 39.04
C ARG A 70 -9.32 13.09 38.27
N LYS A 71 -10.48 13.68 38.54
CA LYS A 71 -11.74 13.35 37.85
C LYS A 71 -11.72 13.76 36.39
N ASP A 72 -11.15 14.92 36.09
CA ASP A 72 -10.98 15.39 34.71
C ASP A 72 -10.07 14.45 33.91
N LEU A 73 -8.95 14.03 34.49
CA LEU A 73 -8.06 13.04 33.86
C LEU A 73 -8.76 11.69 33.62
N GLN A 74 -9.58 11.24 34.58
CA GLN A 74 -10.36 10.01 34.44
C GLN A 74 -11.39 10.10 33.31
N LEU A 75 -12.09 11.24 33.22
CA LEU A 75 -13.08 11.48 32.18
C LEU A 75 -12.42 11.55 30.79
N GLU A 76 -11.27 12.21 30.68
CA GLU A 76 -10.51 12.27 29.43
C GLU A 76 -10.04 10.87 29.00
N ALA A 77 -9.53 10.06 29.94
CA ALA A 77 -9.13 8.68 29.67
C ALA A 77 -10.30 7.83 29.18
N ALA A 78 -11.47 7.95 29.82
CA ALA A 78 -12.69 7.23 29.42
C ALA A 78 -13.16 7.65 28.02
N GLN A 79 -13.12 8.94 27.69
CA GLN A 79 -13.47 9.43 26.35
C GLN A 79 -12.50 8.91 25.27
N ARG A 80 -11.19 8.90 25.55
CA ARG A 80 -10.20 8.33 24.63
C ARG A 80 -10.44 6.84 24.41
N GLN A 81 -10.74 6.10 25.47
CA GLN A 81 -11.07 4.68 25.39
C GLN A 81 -12.36 4.44 24.60
N GLN A 82 -13.39 5.27 24.77
CA GLN A 82 -14.63 5.16 24.00
C GLN A 82 -14.38 5.39 22.49
N LYS A 83 -13.57 6.41 22.14
CA LYS A 83 -13.19 6.70 20.76
C LYS A 83 -12.40 5.56 20.11
N SER A 84 -11.50 4.91 20.85
CA SER A 84 -10.76 3.77 20.32
C SER A 84 -11.67 2.55 20.11
N TRP A 85 -12.61 2.31 21.03
CA TRP A 85 -13.61 1.24 20.87
C TRP A 85 -14.53 1.45 19.66
N SER A 86 -14.99 2.68 19.40
CA SER A 86 -15.81 2.96 18.22
C SER A 86 -15.03 2.72 16.94
N ALA A 87 -13.78 3.20 16.86
CA ALA A 87 -12.91 2.98 15.70
C ALA A 87 -12.64 1.49 15.44
N LEU A 88 -12.40 0.69 16.48
CA LEU A 88 -12.23 -0.76 16.36
C LEU A 88 -13.50 -1.45 15.86
N SER A 89 -14.68 -0.99 16.29
CA SER A 89 -15.96 -1.52 15.83
C SER A 89 -16.17 -1.25 14.34
N GLU A 90 -15.90 -0.03 13.88
CA GLU A 90 -15.97 0.35 12.47
C GLU A 90 -14.98 -0.44 11.60
N LEU A 91 -13.72 -0.58 12.07
CA LEU A 91 -12.71 -1.37 11.37
C LEU A 91 -13.14 -2.83 11.22
N ARG A 92 -13.74 -3.42 12.26
CA ARG A 92 -14.27 -4.79 12.22
C ARG A 92 -15.40 -4.91 11.21
N ALA A 93 -16.34 -3.96 11.20
CA ALA A 93 -17.46 -3.95 10.23
C ALA A 93 -16.94 -3.85 8.79
N ASN A 94 -15.99 -2.94 8.52
CA ASN A 94 -15.38 -2.76 7.21
C ASN A 94 -14.62 -4.02 6.75
N SER A 95 -13.92 -4.69 7.67
CA SER A 95 -13.22 -5.94 7.39
C SER A 95 -14.20 -7.05 7.00
N GLN A 96 -15.32 -7.19 7.73
CA GLN A 96 -16.36 -8.16 7.39
C GLN A 96 -17.00 -7.89 6.03
N GLU A 97 -17.28 -6.63 5.72
CA GLU A 97 -17.82 -6.23 4.43
C GLU A 97 -16.83 -6.49 3.29
N THR A 98 -15.54 -6.24 3.52
CA THR A 98 -14.47 -6.59 2.57
C THR A 98 -14.42 -8.10 2.33
N LEU A 99 -14.48 -8.91 3.40
CA LEU A 99 -14.50 -10.38 3.30
C LEU A 99 -15.73 -10.90 2.55
N LYS A 100 -16.89 -10.25 2.67
CA LYS A 100 -18.09 -10.60 1.90
C LYS A 100 -17.93 -10.34 0.40
N ARG A 101 -17.14 -9.31 0.04
CA ARG A 101 -16.88 -8.94 -1.36
C ARG A 101 -15.79 -9.76 -2.02
N ILE A 102 -14.90 -10.37 -1.23
CA ILE A 102 -13.94 -11.33 -1.77
C ILE A 102 -14.75 -12.52 -2.29
N PRO A 103 -14.72 -12.83 -3.60
CA PRO A 103 -15.39 -13.99 -4.13
C PRO A 103 -14.94 -15.21 -3.33
N LYS A 104 -15.88 -15.90 -2.67
CA LYS A 104 -15.59 -17.19 -2.03
C LYS A 104 -14.96 -18.06 -3.12
N ARG A 105 -13.73 -18.54 -2.88
CA ARG A 105 -13.11 -19.54 -3.76
C ARG A 105 -14.16 -20.61 -3.96
N GLY A 106 -14.65 -20.78 -5.19
CA GLY A 106 -15.70 -21.75 -5.46
C GLY A 106 -15.22 -23.10 -4.97
N GLU A 107 -15.84 -23.63 -3.91
CA GLU A 107 -15.51 -24.92 -3.32
C GLU A 107 -15.87 -26.08 -4.27
N SER A 108 -16.50 -25.80 -5.42
CA SER A 108 -16.54 -26.68 -6.59
C SER A 108 -15.27 -26.56 -7.46
N GLU A 109 -14.09 -26.49 -6.84
CA GLU A 109 -12.88 -26.97 -7.52
C GLU A 109 -13.03 -28.49 -7.64
N GLU A 110 -13.64 -28.97 -8.73
CA GLU A 110 -13.37 -30.33 -9.18
C GLU A 110 -11.85 -30.50 -9.18
N ALA A 111 -11.37 -31.41 -8.34
CA ALA A 111 -9.95 -31.65 -8.19
C ALA A 111 -9.42 -32.03 -9.57
N LEU A 112 -8.61 -31.15 -10.17
CA LEU A 112 -7.91 -31.38 -11.44
C LEU A 112 -7.40 -32.83 -11.46
N ALA A 113 -7.92 -33.64 -12.37
CA ALA A 113 -7.45 -35.00 -12.54
C ALA A 113 -6.05 -34.94 -13.18
N TYR A 114 -5.00 -35.13 -12.38
CA TYR A 114 -3.59 -35.05 -12.78
C TYR A 114 -3.13 -36.25 -13.62
N ASN A 115 -3.95 -36.67 -14.59
CA ASN A 115 -3.71 -37.86 -15.42
C ASN A 115 -2.57 -37.67 -16.42
N TYR A 116 -2.32 -36.43 -16.85
CA TYR A 116 -1.31 -36.13 -17.89
C TYR A 116 -0.05 -35.45 -17.35
N ALA A 117 -0.16 -34.74 -16.22
CA ALA A 117 0.97 -34.02 -15.63
C ALA A 117 0.77 -33.90 -14.11
N SER A 118 1.86 -34.04 -13.35
CA SER A 118 1.82 -33.93 -11.89
C SER A 118 1.72 -32.47 -11.43
N ALA A 119 1.10 -32.25 -10.27
CA ALA A 119 0.93 -30.91 -9.70
C ALA A 119 2.26 -30.16 -9.50
N LYS A 120 3.31 -30.88 -9.06
CA LYS A 120 4.67 -30.34 -8.85
C LYS A 120 5.30 -29.87 -10.16
N PHE A 121 5.10 -30.61 -11.24
CA PHE A 121 5.57 -30.22 -12.57
C PHE A 121 4.87 -28.95 -13.06
N LEU A 122 3.54 -28.89 -12.94
CA LEU A 122 2.75 -27.73 -13.36
C LEU A 122 3.13 -26.46 -12.59
N GLU A 123 3.40 -26.56 -11.29
CA GLU A 123 3.85 -25.42 -10.49
C GLU A 123 5.26 -24.95 -10.91
N GLY A 124 6.18 -25.89 -11.16
CA GLY A 124 7.50 -25.57 -11.70
C GLY A 124 7.41 -24.91 -13.07
N LEU A 125 6.53 -25.42 -13.94
CA LEU A 125 6.30 -24.88 -15.26
C LEU A 125 5.73 -23.45 -15.21
N ARG A 126 4.78 -23.20 -14.30
CA ARG A 126 4.22 -21.85 -14.07
C ARG A 126 5.32 -20.87 -13.66
N LYS A 127 6.20 -21.26 -12.73
CA LYS A 127 7.34 -20.44 -12.28
C LYS A 127 8.29 -20.13 -13.44
N LEU A 128 8.63 -21.13 -14.25
CA LEU A 128 9.50 -20.97 -15.41
C LEU A 128 8.91 -20.04 -16.50
N CYS A 129 7.58 -20.06 -16.66
CA CYS A 129 6.91 -19.22 -17.65
C CYS A 129 6.73 -17.76 -17.21
N GLY A 130 7.15 -17.39 -15.98
CA GLY A 130 7.13 -16.01 -15.50
C GLY A 130 5.73 -15.38 -15.47
N GLY A 131 4.69 -16.20 -15.26
CA GLY A 131 3.30 -15.73 -15.29
C GLY A 131 2.72 -15.52 -16.70
N ASN A 132 3.46 -15.83 -17.77
CA ASN A 132 2.91 -15.80 -19.12
C ASN A 132 2.09 -17.06 -19.40
N MET A 133 0.77 -16.90 -19.34
CA MET A 133 -0.21 -17.97 -19.55
C MET A 133 -0.15 -18.61 -20.94
N ASN A 134 0.09 -17.83 -21.99
CA ASN A 134 0.17 -18.36 -23.35
C ASN A 134 1.44 -19.22 -23.52
N LYS A 135 2.56 -18.80 -22.92
CA LYS A 135 3.80 -19.60 -22.89
C LYS A 135 3.60 -20.88 -22.09
N PHE A 136 2.94 -20.79 -20.93
CA PHE A 136 2.59 -21.96 -20.11
C PHE A 136 1.75 -22.97 -20.88
N ALA A 137 0.71 -22.52 -21.60
CA ALA A 137 -0.13 -23.39 -22.41
C ALA A 137 0.67 -24.14 -23.49
N LEU A 138 1.60 -23.45 -24.17
CA LEU A 138 2.44 -24.03 -25.22
C LEU A 138 3.41 -25.09 -24.68
N GLU A 139 4.08 -24.81 -23.56
CA GLU A 139 5.00 -25.78 -22.95
C GLU A 139 4.25 -26.98 -22.35
N LEU A 140 3.08 -26.73 -21.78
CA LEU A 140 2.23 -27.80 -21.26
C LEU A 140 1.71 -28.69 -22.39
N GLU A 141 1.27 -28.12 -23.52
CA GLU A 141 0.90 -28.86 -24.72
C GLU A 141 2.05 -29.74 -25.20
N LYS A 142 3.27 -29.19 -25.27
CA LYS A 142 4.46 -29.95 -25.68
C LYS A 142 4.70 -31.16 -24.79
N LYS A 143 4.49 -31.03 -23.47
CA LYS A 143 4.67 -32.14 -22.53
C LYS A 143 3.56 -33.20 -22.64
N ILE A 144 2.31 -32.77 -22.77
CA ILE A 144 1.15 -33.67 -22.83
C ILE A 144 1.14 -34.53 -24.10
N TYR A 145 1.69 -34.00 -25.19
CA TYR A 145 1.76 -34.68 -26.48
C TYR A 145 3.18 -35.15 -26.84
N GLU A 146 4.02 -35.40 -25.83
CA GLU A 146 5.36 -35.97 -26.06
C GLU A 146 5.27 -37.35 -26.74
N ASP A 147 4.23 -38.13 -26.41
CA ASP A 147 4.00 -39.47 -26.96
C ASP A 147 3.37 -39.47 -28.37
N ASP A 148 2.63 -38.41 -28.73
CA ASP A 148 1.90 -38.33 -29.99
C ASP A 148 1.96 -36.93 -30.60
N THR A 149 2.94 -36.75 -31.49
CA THR A 149 3.20 -35.47 -32.15
C THR A 149 2.33 -35.23 -33.39
N THR A 150 1.58 -36.23 -33.86
CA THR A 150 0.81 -36.13 -35.10
C THR A 150 -0.33 -35.10 -34.97
N GLU A 151 -0.99 -35.11 -33.81
CA GLU A 151 -2.06 -34.19 -33.43
C GLU A 151 -1.58 -32.74 -33.30
N LEU A 152 -0.29 -32.49 -33.06
CA LEU A 152 0.27 -31.14 -32.94
C LEU A 152 0.25 -30.35 -34.24
N THR A 153 0.07 -31.03 -35.37
CA THR A 153 -0.03 -30.41 -36.71
C THR A 153 -1.45 -29.95 -37.04
N LEU A 154 -2.43 -30.37 -36.24
CA LEU A 154 -3.84 -30.05 -36.40
C LEU A 154 -4.22 -28.83 -35.53
N PRO A 155 -5.10 -27.94 -36.03
CA PRO A 155 -5.76 -26.94 -35.19
C PRO A 155 -6.54 -27.61 -34.06
N LEU A 156 -6.61 -26.97 -32.89
CA LEU A 156 -7.27 -27.51 -31.70
C LEU A 156 -8.71 -27.97 -31.94
N GLU A 157 -9.47 -27.25 -32.77
CA GLU A 157 -10.85 -27.56 -33.12
C GLU A 157 -11.01 -28.91 -33.85
N LYS A 158 -9.95 -29.38 -34.50
CA LYS A 158 -9.94 -30.64 -35.27
C LYS A 158 -9.45 -31.83 -34.45
N ARG A 159 -8.96 -31.62 -33.22
CA ARG A 159 -8.39 -32.66 -32.36
C ARG A 159 -9.44 -33.39 -31.54
N ILE A 160 -10.41 -33.99 -32.24
CA ILE A 160 -11.56 -34.64 -31.61
C ILE A 160 -11.10 -35.83 -30.74
N GLN A 161 -10.09 -36.58 -31.20
CA GLN A 161 -9.57 -37.75 -30.48
C GLN A 161 -8.83 -37.37 -29.19
N THR A 162 -8.26 -36.16 -29.12
CA THR A 162 -7.49 -35.68 -27.96
C THR A 162 -8.19 -34.54 -27.21
N ALA A 163 -9.52 -34.45 -27.31
CA ALA A 163 -10.32 -33.42 -26.64
C ALA A 163 -10.11 -33.40 -25.12
N THR A 164 -9.90 -34.56 -24.49
CA THR A 164 -9.61 -34.69 -23.05
C THR A 164 -8.28 -34.04 -22.65
N ARG A 165 -7.23 -34.17 -23.47
CA ARG A 165 -5.94 -33.48 -23.27
C ARG A 165 -6.10 -31.97 -23.37
N VAL A 166 -6.90 -31.49 -24.33
CA VAL A 166 -7.18 -30.06 -24.51
C VAL A 166 -7.96 -29.50 -23.32
N GLU A 167 -8.97 -30.22 -22.83
CA GLU A 167 -9.74 -29.81 -21.65
C GLU A 167 -8.86 -29.80 -20.41
N PHE A 168 -7.95 -30.76 -20.25
CA PHE A 168 -6.97 -30.75 -19.17
C PHE A 168 -6.05 -29.51 -19.19
N ILE A 169 -5.55 -29.11 -20.38
CA ILE A 169 -4.76 -27.86 -20.52
C ILE A 169 -5.58 -26.65 -20.09
N LYS A 170 -6.84 -26.58 -20.53
CA LYS A 170 -7.77 -25.49 -20.20
C LYS A 170 -8.02 -25.39 -18.70
N GLU A 171 -8.31 -26.51 -18.03
CA GLU A 171 -8.51 -26.55 -16.58
C GLU A 171 -7.23 -26.21 -15.79
N CYS A 172 -6.06 -26.67 -16.28
CA CYS A 172 -4.77 -26.28 -15.69
C CYS A 172 -4.56 -24.76 -15.74
N ILE A 173 -4.88 -24.12 -16.86
CA ILE A 173 -4.78 -22.66 -16.99
C ILE A 173 -5.70 -21.98 -15.97
N PHE A 174 -6.97 -22.41 -15.89
CA PHE A 174 -7.94 -21.78 -14.99
C PHE A 174 -7.55 -21.92 -13.53
N LYS A 175 -7.08 -23.11 -13.11
CA LYS A 175 -6.66 -23.35 -11.73
C LYS A 175 -5.38 -22.59 -11.37
N TYR A 176 -4.31 -22.75 -12.16
CA TYR A 176 -3.00 -22.21 -11.80
C TYR A 176 -2.89 -20.68 -11.94
N TYR A 177 -3.72 -20.07 -12.80
CA TYR A 177 -3.79 -18.61 -12.96
C TYR A 177 -4.98 -17.98 -12.25
N MET A 178 -5.74 -18.77 -11.48
CA MET A 178 -6.90 -18.30 -10.69
C MET A 178 -7.89 -17.48 -11.53
N VAL A 179 -8.25 -18.01 -12.70
CA VAL A 179 -9.06 -17.28 -13.68
C VAL A 179 -10.53 -17.21 -13.23
N PRO A 180 -11.11 -16.01 -13.02
CA PRO A 180 -12.52 -15.85 -12.67
C PRO A 180 -13.44 -16.43 -13.74
N VAL A 181 -14.56 -17.04 -13.33
CA VAL A 181 -15.50 -17.77 -14.22
C VAL A 181 -15.96 -16.90 -15.39
N GLU A 182 -16.20 -15.63 -15.12
CA GLU A 182 -16.69 -14.61 -16.05
C GLU A 182 -15.68 -14.35 -17.18
N THR A 183 -14.38 -14.51 -16.89
CA THR A 183 -13.28 -14.23 -17.83
C THR A 183 -12.70 -15.50 -18.48
N ARG A 184 -13.11 -16.69 -18.02
CA ARG A 184 -12.59 -17.99 -18.50
C ARG A 184 -12.66 -18.12 -20.01
N GLN A 185 -13.76 -17.71 -20.64
CA GLN A 185 -13.92 -17.82 -22.09
C GLN A 185 -12.95 -16.91 -22.87
N ALA A 186 -12.74 -15.68 -22.40
CA ALA A 186 -11.83 -14.73 -23.02
C ALA A 186 -10.37 -15.18 -22.88
N VAL A 187 -10.00 -15.63 -21.67
CA VAL A 187 -8.70 -16.22 -21.36
C VAL A 187 -8.43 -17.46 -22.21
N TRP A 188 -9.39 -18.37 -22.29
CA TRP A 188 -9.28 -19.56 -23.11
C TRP A 188 -9.11 -19.22 -24.59
N ARG A 189 -9.84 -18.23 -25.11
CA ARG A 189 -9.69 -17.76 -26.50
C ARG A 189 -8.26 -17.29 -26.79
N SER A 190 -7.64 -16.55 -25.87
CA SER A 190 -6.23 -16.15 -25.99
C SER A 190 -5.28 -17.34 -26.03
N ALA A 191 -5.41 -18.28 -25.07
CA ALA A 191 -4.57 -19.47 -25.01
C ALA A 191 -4.73 -20.33 -26.28
N LYS A 192 -5.97 -20.55 -26.72
CA LYS A 192 -6.32 -21.26 -27.95
C LYS A 192 -5.67 -20.62 -29.18
N ASN A 193 -5.71 -19.29 -29.28
CA ASN A 193 -5.06 -18.56 -30.36
C ASN A 193 -3.53 -18.75 -30.36
N ALA A 194 -2.90 -18.79 -29.19
CA ALA A 194 -1.47 -19.05 -29.07
C ALA A 194 -1.12 -20.48 -29.53
N LEU A 195 -1.89 -21.47 -29.09
CA LEU A 195 -1.74 -22.88 -29.49
C LEU A 195 -1.95 -23.06 -31.00
N ASN A 196 -3.00 -22.48 -31.58
CA ASN A 196 -3.24 -22.52 -33.04
C ASN A 196 -2.20 -21.72 -33.84
N SER A 197 -1.60 -20.67 -33.26
CA SER A 197 -0.50 -19.94 -33.92
C SER A 197 0.75 -20.79 -34.10
N ARG A 198 1.04 -21.72 -33.16
CA ARG A 198 2.11 -22.70 -33.31
C ARG A 198 1.89 -23.58 -34.54
N VAL A 199 0.66 -24.09 -34.72
CA VAL A 199 0.28 -24.92 -35.87
C VAL A 199 0.51 -24.18 -37.18
N ARG A 200 0.11 -22.91 -37.27
CA ARG A 200 0.36 -22.08 -38.46
C ARG A 200 1.84 -21.93 -38.78
N ARG A 201 2.67 -21.65 -37.77
CA ARG A 201 4.13 -21.53 -37.95
C ARG A 201 4.75 -22.82 -38.46
N LEU A 202 4.32 -23.98 -37.96
CA LEU A 202 4.80 -25.28 -38.44
C LEU A 202 4.43 -25.54 -39.91
N LYS A 203 3.20 -25.20 -40.31
CA LYS A 203 2.78 -25.34 -41.71
C LYS A 203 3.55 -24.40 -42.65
N SER A 204 3.78 -23.15 -42.23
CA SER A 204 4.59 -22.20 -43.02
C SER A 204 6.05 -22.64 -43.12
N ALA A 205 6.61 -23.21 -42.05
CA ALA A 205 7.98 -23.75 -42.07
C ALA A 205 8.12 -24.98 -42.99
N ALA A 206 7.09 -25.82 -43.07
CA ALA A 206 7.09 -26.99 -43.95
C ALA A 206 6.74 -26.69 -45.42
N GLY A 207 6.14 -25.53 -45.71
CA GLY A 207 5.46 -25.25 -46.99
C GLY A 207 6.13 -24.25 -47.94
N THR A 208 7.31 -23.71 -47.61
CA THR A 208 7.97 -22.74 -48.50
C THR A 208 9.49 -22.89 -48.48
N PRO A 209 10.14 -23.44 -49.53
CA PRO A 209 11.43 -22.90 -49.93
C PRO A 209 11.19 -21.42 -50.21
N SER A 210 11.90 -20.56 -49.48
CA SER A 210 11.82 -19.11 -49.61
C SER A 210 11.84 -18.72 -51.08
N ARG A 211 10.79 -18.05 -51.56
CA ARG A 211 10.71 -17.48 -52.92
C ARG A 211 11.88 -16.52 -53.23
N ARG A 212 12.65 -16.12 -52.21
CA ARG A 212 13.88 -15.34 -52.29
C ARG A 212 15.10 -16.15 -52.78
N ALA A 213 15.06 -17.49 -52.72
CA ALA A 213 16.11 -18.35 -53.25
C ALA A 213 16.00 -18.55 -54.78
N LEU A 214 14.81 -18.37 -55.37
CA LEU A 214 14.59 -18.54 -56.82
C LEU A 214 14.89 -17.28 -57.65
N LEU A 215 15.25 -16.17 -57.01
CA LEU A 215 15.62 -14.91 -57.70
C LEU A 215 17.13 -14.72 -57.84
N PHE A 216 17.95 -15.67 -57.39
CA PHE A 216 19.42 -15.56 -57.44
C PHE A 216 20.10 -16.57 -58.39
N GLU A 217 19.32 -17.37 -59.14
CA GLU A 217 19.84 -18.40 -60.05
C GLU A 217 19.48 -18.17 -61.53
N ALA A 218 19.06 -16.96 -61.89
CA ALA A 218 18.73 -16.59 -63.28
C ALA A 218 19.59 -15.41 -63.77
N GLU A 219 20.90 -15.54 -63.69
CA GLU A 219 21.80 -14.67 -64.45
C GLU A 219 23.00 -15.52 -64.95
N SER A 220 22.70 -16.44 -65.86
CA SER A 220 23.73 -17.03 -66.74
C SER A 220 24.13 -15.98 -67.78
N PRO A 221 25.43 -15.65 -67.92
CA PRO A 221 25.88 -14.72 -68.96
C PRO A 221 25.67 -15.36 -70.33
N GLN A 222 24.89 -14.70 -71.20
CA GLN A 222 24.83 -15.09 -72.61
C GLN A 222 26.18 -14.81 -73.30
N PRO A 223 26.67 -15.72 -74.17
CA PRO A 223 27.84 -15.47 -75.00
C PRO A 223 27.51 -14.41 -76.06
N GLN A 224 28.29 -13.33 -76.10
CA GLN A 224 28.17 -12.31 -77.14
C GLN A 224 28.58 -12.91 -78.50
N VAL A 225 27.62 -12.97 -79.40
CA VAL A 225 27.82 -13.28 -80.81
C VAL A 225 28.33 -12.03 -81.49
N HIS A 226 29.63 -11.98 -81.80
CA HIS A 226 30.19 -10.99 -82.71
C HIS A 226 29.69 -11.28 -84.14
N SER A 227 28.84 -10.40 -84.65
CA SER A 227 28.44 -10.38 -86.06
C SER A 227 29.43 -9.52 -86.87
N PRO A 228 29.86 -9.98 -88.06
CA PRO A 228 30.77 -9.25 -88.94
C PRO A 228 29.98 -8.36 -89.89
N TYR A 229 30.32 -7.07 -90.01
CA TYR A 229 30.02 -6.33 -91.24
C TYR A 229 31.06 -5.26 -91.50
N GLU A 230 31.57 -5.35 -92.73
CA GLU A 230 32.53 -4.51 -93.41
C GLU A 230 32.00 -3.08 -93.57
N PHE A 231 32.91 -2.11 -93.49
CA PHE A 231 32.74 -0.83 -94.19
C PHE A 231 34.09 -0.51 -94.86
N VAL A 232 34.05 -0.62 -96.18
CA VAL A 232 35.02 -0.05 -97.14
C VAL A 232 34.61 1.41 -97.30
N ASP A 233 35.56 2.35 -97.27
CA ASP A 233 35.54 3.55 -98.13
C ASP A 233 36.93 4.24 -98.12
N ASP A 234 37.40 4.48 -99.35
CA ASP A 234 38.50 5.31 -99.91
C ASP A 234 39.96 5.19 -99.44
#